data_AF-A0A7Y6FBX5-F1
#
_entry.id   AF-A0A7Y6FBX5-F1
#
_cell.length_a   1.000
_cell.length_b   1.000
_cell.length_c   1.000
_cell.angle_alpha   90.00
_cell.angle_beta   90.00
_cell.angle_gamma   90.00
#
_symmetry.space_group_name_H-M   'P 1'
#
loop_
_entity.id
_entity.type
_entity.pdbx_description
1 polymer ?
#
loop_
_entity_poly.entity_id
_entity_poly.type
_entity_poly.pdbx_seq_one_letter_code
_entity_poly.pdbx_strand_id
1 'polypeptide(L)'
;MTRHDPGPGAGPAPLNEFCWMDLKTHDPSGTAAFFSSVLGWDFAVDEEDWRKAVMISAGHHRIGGVSDLAQPVYPPGTPAHIACYLAVDDVDARTAVAAENGAQIVVPPFDAGDQGRIATLIDPVGAAFSLWRPQGFPGWPVPSPYEAGALPHHAVLACEDPERAEHFYALTVGAPLARAAFRKASIATPPRWEPVVAVADPEGVAARACAHGGEFIPDAEGPARLRSPEGLTFRVQAAHGAEAAEAAQAVEAAQAAQGARSARSAQSDQATGAARGTQAAPATRTASAARTSPVFLETDRLRLRPFTAADAPHLLALDNDPEVMRYINGGRPVSGEEIRERTLPRLLHDHPCTGTRGFWAAEEKATGTFLGWFELRPPADHDPAVVELGYRLNRASWGRGYATEGARALIRKGFTDLGAERVTANTMAVNAASRRVMEKAGLTFLRAYTDEWPDAIEGSEHGEVEYVLTREEWGDCPA
;
A
#
# COMPACT_ATOMS: atom_id res chain seq x y z
N MET A 1 -10.94 -3.58 -26.83
CA MET A 1 -9.60 -3.66 -27.44
C MET A 1 -9.20 -2.27 -27.87
N THR A 2 -8.65 -1.52 -26.92
CA THR A 2 -7.94 -0.26 -27.13
C THR A 2 -6.90 -0.29 -26.01
N ARG A 3 -5.70 -0.74 -26.37
CA ARG A 3 -4.56 -0.82 -25.48
C ARG A 3 -4.20 0.61 -25.09
N HIS A 4 -4.16 0.90 -23.80
CA HIS A 4 -3.42 2.06 -23.34
C HIS A 4 -1.94 1.75 -23.58
N ASP A 5 -1.36 2.50 -24.51
CA ASP A 5 0.07 2.52 -24.76
C ASP A 5 0.75 3.03 -23.47
N PRO A 6 1.71 2.29 -22.88
CA PRO A 6 2.52 2.83 -21.81
C PRO A 6 3.27 4.03 -22.42
N GLY A 7 3.24 5.18 -21.75
CA GLY A 7 4.00 6.35 -22.19
C GLY A 7 5.46 5.98 -22.49
N PRO A 8 6.13 6.71 -23.40
CA PRO A 8 7.47 6.33 -23.84
C PRO A 8 8.44 6.49 -22.65
N GLY A 9 8.97 5.38 -22.12
CA GLY A 9 10.15 5.47 -21.23
C GLY A 9 10.39 4.39 -20.18
N ALA A 10 9.49 3.45 -19.88
CA ALA A 10 9.77 2.44 -18.85
C ALA A 10 9.76 1.01 -19.40
N GLY A 11 10.89 0.60 -19.97
CA GLY A 11 11.20 -0.84 -20.10
C GLY A 11 11.37 -1.49 -18.72
N PRO A 12 11.37 -2.83 -18.63
CA PRO A 12 11.71 -3.50 -17.37
C PRO A 12 13.05 -2.99 -16.85
N ALA A 13 13.19 -2.80 -15.53
CA ALA A 13 14.48 -2.44 -14.96
C ALA A 13 15.53 -3.47 -15.42
N PRO A 14 16.75 -3.03 -15.79
CA PRO A 14 17.80 -3.96 -16.16
C PRO A 14 18.00 -4.96 -15.02
N LEU A 15 17.95 -6.24 -15.37
CA LEU A 15 18.20 -7.32 -14.42
C LEU A 15 19.59 -7.12 -13.80
N ASN A 16 19.73 -7.52 -12.53
CA ASN A 16 20.97 -7.49 -11.76
C ASN A 16 21.43 -6.07 -11.38
N GLU A 17 20.50 -5.13 -11.25
CA GLU A 17 20.76 -3.76 -10.79
C GLU A 17 19.80 -3.35 -9.67
N PHE A 18 20.16 -2.29 -8.93
CA PHE A 18 19.24 -1.64 -7.99
C PHE A 18 18.04 -1.07 -8.74
N CYS A 19 16.84 -1.44 -8.31
CA CYS A 19 15.60 -1.12 -9.02
C CYS A 19 14.57 -0.40 -8.15
N TRP A 20 14.73 -0.41 -6.83
CA TRP A 20 13.81 0.24 -5.90
C TRP A 20 14.50 0.51 -4.56
N MET A 21 13.97 1.48 -3.81
CA MET A 21 14.32 1.74 -2.42
C MET A 21 13.06 2.03 -1.60
N ASP A 22 13.08 1.64 -0.34
CA ASP A 22 12.00 1.92 0.60
C ASP A 22 12.60 2.52 1.88
N LEU A 23 12.15 3.71 2.24
CA LEU A 23 12.56 4.40 3.45
C LEU A 23 11.75 3.87 4.62
N LYS A 24 12.39 3.09 5.49
CA LYS A 24 11.81 2.53 6.70
C LYS A 24 12.05 3.51 7.84
N THR A 25 11.01 4.14 8.38
CA THR A 25 11.07 5.28 9.30
C THR A 25 9.99 5.18 10.37
N HIS A 26 10.23 5.71 11.58
CA HIS A 26 9.19 5.83 12.62
C HIS A 26 8.44 7.16 12.55
N ASP A 27 8.89 8.09 11.71
CA ASP A 27 8.27 9.38 11.43
C ASP A 27 8.16 9.62 9.91
N PRO A 28 7.18 8.99 9.23
CA PRO A 28 6.99 9.14 7.80
C PRO A 28 6.83 10.61 7.37
N SER A 29 6.09 11.41 8.15
CA SER A 29 5.83 12.82 7.85
C SER A 29 7.10 13.67 8.00
N GLY A 30 7.87 13.48 9.07
CA GLY A 30 9.15 14.17 9.25
C GLY A 30 10.19 13.76 8.22
N THR A 31 10.24 12.47 7.87
CA THR A 31 11.11 11.95 6.81
C THR A 31 10.78 12.59 5.45
N ALA A 32 9.49 12.65 5.09
CA ALA A 32 9.04 13.30 3.87
C ALA A 32 9.41 14.80 3.87
N ALA A 33 9.09 15.54 4.94
CA ALA A 33 9.41 16.95 5.06
C ALA A 33 10.92 17.25 4.96
N PHE A 34 11.74 16.40 5.56
CA PHE A 34 13.20 16.51 5.47
C PHE A 34 13.70 16.32 4.04
N PHE A 35 13.38 15.21 3.38
CA PHE A 35 13.91 14.93 2.05
C PHE A 35 13.29 15.83 0.96
N SER A 36 12.04 16.28 1.12
CA SER A 36 11.48 17.33 0.27
C SER A 36 12.27 18.63 0.39
N SER A 37 12.62 19.04 1.60
CA SER A 37 13.34 20.30 1.84
C SER A 37 14.81 20.21 1.41
N VAL A 38 15.45 19.07 1.66
CA VAL A 38 16.90 18.90 1.43
C VAL A 38 17.21 18.50 -0.01
N LEU A 39 16.48 17.54 -0.58
CA LEU A 39 16.74 16.98 -1.92
C LEU A 39 15.71 17.40 -2.98
N GLY A 40 14.60 18.03 -2.60
CA GLY A 40 13.56 18.44 -3.54
C GLY A 40 12.68 17.26 -4.01
N TRP A 41 12.62 16.18 -3.25
CA TRP A 41 11.77 15.04 -3.57
C TRP A 41 10.31 15.29 -3.19
N ASP A 42 9.41 14.77 -4.01
CA ASP A 42 7.98 14.78 -3.76
C ASP A 42 7.56 13.48 -3.08
N PHE A 43 6.67 13.61 -2.09
CA PHE A 43 6.09 12.48 -1.37
C PHE A 43 4.57 12.57 -1.49
N ALA A 44 3.95 11.53 -2.02
CA ALA A 44 2.51 11.49 -2.20
C ALA A 44 2.00 10.08 -1.94
N VAL A 45 0.83 9.98 -1.33
CA VAL A 45 0.10 8.71 -1.24
C VAL A 45 -0.25 8.27 -2.66
N ASP A 46 0.11 7.05 -3.02
CA ASP A 46 -0.39 6.43 -4.24
C ASP A 46 -1.81 5.92 -3.98
N GLU A 47 -2.79 6.73 -4.40
CA GLU A 47 -4.22 6.43 -4.25
C GLU A 47 -4.66 5.21 -5.10
N GLU A 48 -3.85 4.80 -6.07
CA GLU A 48 -4.07 3.60 -6.87
C GLU A 48 -3.48 2.34 -6.20
N ASP A 49 -2.51 2.50 -5.30
CA ASP A 49 -2.01 1.41 -4.45
C ASP A 49 -3.02 1.12 -3.34
N TRP A 50 -3.47 -0.13 -3.24
CA TRP A 50 -4.41 -0.57 -2.22
C TRP A 50 -3.87 -0.42 -0.79
N ARG A 51 -2.55 -0.36 -0.61
CA ARG A 51 -1.89 -0.09 0.67
C ARG A 51 -1.85 1.41 1.01
N LYS A 52 -2.25 2.28 0.09
CA LYS A 52 -2.06 3.74 0.17
C LYS A 52 -0.61 4.08 0.55
N ALA A 53 0.33 3.39 -0.10
CA ALA A 53 1.75 3.58 0.17
C ALA A 53 2.17 5.01 -0.18
N VAL A 54 3.02 5.62 0.66
CA VAL A 54 3.62 6.91 0.32
C VAL A 54 4.75 6.64 -0.68
N MET A 55 4.61 7.20 -1.86
CA MET A 55 5.58 7.09 -2.95
C MET A 55 6.49 8.30 -2.99
N ILE A 56 7.74 8.06 -3.29
CA ILE A 56 8.78 9.07 -3.46
C ILE A 56 8.96 9.31 -4.94
N SER A 57 8.91 10.58 -5.35
CA SER A 57 9.21 11.00 -6.72
C SER A 57 10.30 12.07 -6.74
N ALA A 58 11.13 12.03 -7.76
CA ALA A 58 12.16 13.02 -8.02
C ALA A 58 11.93 13.53 -9.45
N GLY A 59 11.42 14.76 -9.55
CA GLY A 59 10.86 15.25 -10.80
C GLY A 59 9.70 14.37 -11.26
N HIS A 60 9.85 13.74 -12.43
CA HIS A 60 8.83 12.88 -13.03
C HIS A 60 9.10 11.39 -12.84
N HIS A 61 10.17 11.03 -12.12
CA HIS A 61 10.53 9.64 -11.87
C HIS A 61 10.04 9.20 -10.49
N ARG A 62 9.33 8.06 -10.44
CA ARG A 62 9.09 7.36 -9.17
C ARG A 62 10.41 6.75 -8.72
N ILE A 63 10.84 7.08 -7.51
CA ILE A 63 12.13 6.71 -6.92
C ILE A 63 12.01 6.08 -5.53
N GLY A 64 10.89 5.47 -5.17
CA GLY A 64 10.82 4.66 -3.95
C GLY A 64 9.52 4.79 -3.20
N GLY A 65 9.49 4.16 -2.04
CA GLY A 65 8.38 4.22 -1.10
C GLY A 65 8.83 4.64 0.30
N VAL A 66 7.86 4.91 1.15
CA VAL A 66 8.06 5.10 2.59
C VAL A 66 7.20 4.09 3.33
N SER A 67 7.81 3.46 4.33
CA SER A 67 7.20 2.48 5.20
C SER A 67 7.32 2.91 6.65
N ASP A 68 6.19 2.93 7.33
CA ASP A 68 6.11 3.23 8.75
C ASP A 68 6.53 2.02 9.60
N LEU A 69 7.64 2.16 10.33
CA LEU A 69 8.18 1.15 11.24
C LEU A 69 7.35 0.98 12.52
N ALA A 70 6.41 1.88 12.81
CA ALA A 70 5.44 1.70 13.89
C ALA A 70 4.40 0.61 13.56
N GLN A 71 4.31 0.20 12.29
CA GLN A 71 3.41 -0.88 11.88
C GLN A 71 3.85 -2.22 12.50
N PRO A 72 2.91 -3.03 13.02
CA PRO A 72 3.20 -4.26 13.76
C PRO A 72 3.86 -5.38 12.92
N VAL A 73 3.88 -5.23 11.59
CA VAL A 73 4.62 -6.12 10.69
C VAL A 73 6.13 -6.04 10.91
N TYR A 74 6.63 -4.90 11.42
CA TYR A 74 8.04 -4.72 11.74
C TYR A 74 8.29 -5.08 13.21
N PRO A 75 9.39 -5.81 13.50
CA PRO A 75 9.77 -6.07 14.88
C PRO A 75 9.94 -4.76 15.67
N PRO A 76 9.39 -4.66 16.91
CA PRO A 76 9.58 -3.48 17.74
C PRO A 76 11.05 -3.12 17.92
N GLY A 77 11.37 -1.83 17.81
CA GLY A 77 12.75 -1.33 17.94
C GLY A 77 13.63 -1.52 16.70
N THR A 78 13.06 -1.97 15.57
CA THR A 78 13.77 -1.95 14.27
C THR A 78 14.27 -0.52 13.98
N PRO A 79 15.58 -0.30 13.77
CA PRO A 79 16.08 1.04 13.45
C PRO A 79 15.61 1.54 12.10
N ALA A 80 15.50 2.87 11.94
CA ALA A 80 15.27 3.47 10.63
C ALA A 80 16.39 3.09 9.65
N HIS A 81 16.02 2.66 8.45
CA HIS A 81 16.97 2.19 7.44
C HIS A 81 16.40 2.34 6.02
N ILE A 82 17.29 2.26 5.04
CA ILE A 82 16.90 2.21 3.62
C ILE A 82 16.95 0.74 3.20
N ALA A 83 15.80 0.20 2.80
CA ALA A 83 15.76 -1.11 2.16
C ALA A 83 16.04 -0.93 0.66
N CYS A 84 17.14 -1.50 0.16
CA CYS A 84 17.54 -1.44 -1.24
C CYS A 84 17.19 -2.76 -1.97
N TYR A 85 16.62 -2.66 -3.17
CA TYR A 85 16.08 -3.80 -3.91
C TYR A 85 16.87 -4.02 -5.19
N LEU A 86 17.33 -5.26 -5.38
CA LEU A 86 18.02 -5.72 -6.58
C LEU A 86 17.04 -6.48 -7.48
N ALA A 87 16.91 -6.05 -8.74
CA ALA A 87 16.10 -6.75 -9.73
C ALA A 87 16.77 -8.08 -10.11
N VAL A 88 16.00 -9.17 -10.08
CA VAL A 88 16.47 -10.50 -10.47
C VAL A 88 15.43 -11.24 -11.32
N ASP A 89 15.90 -12.22 -12.08
CA ASP A 89 15.08 -13.11 -12.89
C ASP A 89 14.28 -14.13 -12.07
N ASP A 90 14.83 -14.60 -10.95
CA ASP A 90 14.21 -15.61 -10.10
C ASP A 90 14.57 -15.40 -8.62
N VAL A 91 13.64 -14.88 -7.83
CA VAL A 91 13.91 -14.59 -6.40
C VAL A 91 14.25 -15.85 -5.61
N ASP A 92 13.57 -16.98 -5.87
CA ASP A 92 13.78 -18.22 -5.10
C ASP A 92 15.18 -18.80 -5.36
N ALA A 93 15.54 -18.92 -6.64
CA ALA A 93 16.84 -19.46 -7.02
C ALA A 93 17.99 -18.58 -6.50
N ARG A 94 17.85 -17.25 -6.61
CA ARG A 94 18.87 -16.29 -6.19
C ARG A 94 18.98 -16.22 -4.67
N THR A 95 17.87 -16.37 -3.95
CA THR A 95 17.84 -16.51 -2.49
C THR A 95 18.58 -17.77 -2.05
N ALA A 96 18.36 -18.89 -2.74
CA ALA A 96 19.07 -20.15 -2.44
C ALA A 96 20.58 -19.99 -2.64
N VAL A 97 21.02 -19.42 -3.77
CA VAL A 97 22.45 -19.13 -4.03
C VAL A 97 23.03 -18.20 -2.96
N ALA A 98 22.33 -17.13 -2.59
CA ALA A 98 22.77 -16.23 -1.54
C ALA A 98 22.96 -16.95 -0.20
N ALA A 99 21.99 -17.78 0.20
CA ALA A 99 22.04 -18.53 1.44
C ALA A 99 23.20 -19.55 1.46
N GLU A 100 23.41 -20.28 0.36
CA GLU A 100 24.56 -21.19 0.20
C GLU A 100 25.91 -20.47 0.31
N ASN A 101 25.96 -19.18 -0.03
CA ASN A 101 27.16 -18.34 0.03
C ASN A 101 27.22 -17.46 1.30
N GLY A 102 26.44 -17.82 2.33
CA GLY A 102 26.58 -17.25 3.67
C GLY A 102 25.67 -16.07 3.98
N ALA A 103 24.66 -15.79 3.14
CA ALA A 103 23.62 -14.83 3.48
C ALA A 103 22.66 -15.41 4.53
N GLN A 104 22.19 -14.55 5.44
CA GLN A 104 21.09 -14.87 6.33
C GLN A 104 19.77 -14.44 5.69
N ILE A 105 18.80 -15.35 5.61
CA ILE A 105 17.45 -15.02 5.17
C ILE A 105 16.71 -14.35 6.33
N VAL A 106 16.27 -13.11 6.14
CA VAL A 106 15.46 -12.35 7.11
C VAL A 106 13.97 -12.54 6.81
N VAL A 107 13.60 -12.38 5.55
CA VAL A 107 12.25 -12.64 5.05
C VAL A 107 12.37 -13.61 3.88
N PRO A 108 11.81 -14.83 3.98
CA PRO A 108 11.90 -15.83 2.92
C PRO A 108 11.12 -15.37 1.67
N PRO A 109 11.39 -15.96 0.49
CA PRO A 109 10.70 -15.60 -0.74
C PRO A 109 9.17 -15.69 -0.63
N PHE A 110 8.48 -14.61 -0.96
CA PHE A 110 7.02 -14.55 -1.00
C PHE A 110 6.53 -13.62 -2.10
N ASP A 111 5.25 -13.76 -2.48
CA ASP A 111 4.62 -12.89 -3.46
C ASP A 111 4.09 -11.62 -2.77
N ALA A 112 4.57 -10.46 -3.21
CA ALA A 112 4.18 -9.15 -2.71
C ALA A 112 2.88 -8.66 -3.41
N GLY A 113 1.80 -9.42 -3.25
CA GLY A 113 0.56 -9.20 -4.00
C GLY A 113 0.75 -9.47 -5.50
N ASP A 114 0.23 -8.60 -6.35
CA ASP A 114 0.36 -8.64 -7.82
C ASP A 114 1.60 -7.89 -8.34
N GLN A 115 2.31 -7.17 -7.48
CA GLN A 115 3.42 -6.31 -7.87
C GLN A 115 4.66 -7.12 -8.29
N GLY A 116 4.97 -8.19 -7.56
CA GLY A 116 6.17 -8.98 -7.79
C GLY A 116 6.44 -10.02 -6.72
N ARG A 117 7.59 -10.66 -6.82
CA ARG A 117 8.12 -11.59 -5.82
C ARG A 117 9.31 -10.97 -5.12
N ILE A 118 9.44 -11.19 -3.81
CA ILE A 118 10.46 -10.54 -2.99
C ILE A 118 11.07 -11.51 -1.97
N ALA A 119 12.34 -11.30 -1.64
CA ALA A 119 12.99 -11.84 -0.44
C ALA A 119 13.90 -10.77 0.19
N THR A 120 14.12 -10.83 1.50
CA THR A 120 15.05 -9.92 2.20
C THR A 120 16.10 -10.73 2.93
N LEU A 121 17.36 -10.36 2.73
CA LEU A 121 18.52 -11.07 3.27
C LEU A 121 19.51 -10.09 3.90
N ILE A 122 20.40 -10.63 4.73
CA ILE A 122 21.62 -9.98 5.21
C ILE A 122 22.80 -10.70 4.56
N ASP A 123 23.68 -9.93 3.91
CA ASP A 123 24.86 -10.47 3.23
C ASP A 123 25.95 -10.94 4.23
N PRO A 124 27.02 -11.61 3.77
CA PRO A 124 28.08 -12.10 4.65
C PRO A 124 28.91 -11.02 5.35
N VAL A 125 28.78 -9.74 4.95
CA VAL A 125 29.44 -8.60 5.61
C VAL A 125 28.48 -7.85 6.55
N GLY A 126 27.21 -8.25 6.62
CA GLY A 126 26.21 -7.71 7.55
C GLY A 126 25.28 -6.64 6.95
N ALA A 127 25.31 -6.38 5.65
CA ALA A 127 24.41 -5.43 5.01
C ALA A 127 23.11 -6.08 4.55
N ALA A 128 21.98 -5.45 4.91
CA ALA A 128 20.66 -5.88 4.47
C ALA A 128 20.39 -5.47 3.01
N PHE A 129 19.76 -6.35 2.24
CA PHE A 129 19.32 -6.10 0.87
C PHE A 129 18.09 -6.94 0.53
N SER A 130 17.32 -6.53 -0.47
CA SER A 130 16.17 -7.30 -0.96
C SER A 130 16.36 -7.71 -2.43
N LEU A 131 15.83 -8.88 -2.77
CA LEU A 131 15.72 -9.37 -4.15
C LEU A 131 14.31 -9.11 -4.64
N TRP A 132 14.15 -8.63 -5.88
CA TRP A 132 12.87 -8.29 -6.47
C TRP A 132 12.74 -8.89 -7.86
N ARG A 133 11.66 -9.64 -8.12
CA ARG A 133 11.24 -9.98 -9.47
C ARG A 133 9.90 -9.32 -9.78
N PRO A 134 9.83 -8.43 -10.78
CA PRO A 134 8.59 -7.77 -11.12
C PRO A 134 7.56 -8.72 -11.72
N GLN A 135 6.28 -8.54 -11.38
CA GLN A 135 5.13 -9.15 -12.07
C GLN A 135 4.24 -8.05 -12.70
N GLY A 136 3.84 -7.06 -11.90
CA GLY A 136 3.12 -5.86 -12.34
C GLY A 136 3.94 -4.57 -12.25
N PHE A 137 4.92 -4.50 -11.33
CA PHE A 137 5.74 -3.31 -11.10
C PHE A 137 7.22 -3.55 -11.45
N PRO A 138 7.74 -3.03 -12.58
CA PRO A 138 9.09 -3.34 -13.07
C PRO A 138 10.25 -2.78 -12.23
N GLY A 139 9.99 -1.93 -11.23
CA GLY A 139 11.01 -1.09 -10.60
C GLY A 139 11.10 0.28 -11.27
N TRP A 140 12.11 1.07 -10.90
CA TRP A 140 12.38 2.34 -11.57
C TRP A 140 12.87 2.12 -13.00
N PRO A 141 12.38 2.89 -13.98
CA PRO A 141 13.13 3.08 -15.21
C PRO A 141 14.42 3.78 -14.83
N VAL A 142 15.54 3.12 -15.11
CA VAL A 142 16.87 3.64 -14.87
C VAL A 142 17.03 4.99 -15.59
N PRO A 143 17.03 6.13 -14.86
CA PRO A 143 17.21 7.42 -15.48
C PRO A 143 18.67 7.51 -15.92
N SER A 144 18.89 8.31 -16.95
CA SER A 144 20.25 8.74 -17.28
C SER A 144 20.85 9.43 -16.06
N PRO A 145 22.13 9.18 -15.69
CA PRO A 145 22.80 9.96 -14.63
C PRO A 145 22.85 11.47 -14.94
N TYR A 146 22.45 11.86 -16.15
CA TYR A 146 22.38 13.22 -16.67
C TYR A 146 20.97 13.86 -16.57
N GLU A 147 19.95 13.16 -16.03
CA GLU A 147 18.63 13.74 -15.75
C GLU A 147 18.61 14.47 -14.40
N ALA A 148 18.22 15.75 -14.40
CA ALA A 148 18.18 16.59 -13.20
C ALA A 148 17.13 16.10 -12.18
N GLY A 149 17.44 16.19 -10.89
CA GLY A 149 16.45 15.94 -9.81
C GLY A 149 16.90 15.12 -8.60
N ALA A 150 18.20 15.02 -8.30
CA ALA A 150 18.69 14.22 -7.17
C ALA A 150 18.26 12.74 -7.23
N LEU A 151 18.29 12.17 -8.44
CA LEU A 151 17.94 10.77 -8.68
C LEU A 151 19.03 9.84 -8.12
N PRO A 152 18.65 8.79 -7.36
CA PRO A 152 19.59 7.75 -7.01
C PRO A 152 19.99 6.97 -8.27
N HIS A 153 21.29 6.88 -8.55
CA HIS A 153 21.80 6.32 -9.81
C HIS A 153 22.84 5.21 -9.61
N HIS A 154 23.39 5.07 -8.41
CA HIS A 154 24.19 3.92 -7.97
C HIS A 154 24.10 3.77 -6.44
N ALA A 155 24.61 2.69 -5.88
CA ALA A 155 24.70 2.51 -4.43
C ALA A 155 26.10 2.10 -3.99
N VAL A 156 26.49 2.52 -2.78
CA VAL A 156 27.79 2.19 -2.18
C VAL A 156 27.58 1.25 -1.00
N LEU A 157 28.36 0.17 -0.95
CA LEU A 157 28.50 -0.66 0.24
C LEU A 157 29.91 -0.48 0.81
N ALA A 158 29.98 0.12 1.99
CA ALA A 158 31.22 0.27 2.74
C ALA A 158 31.35 -0.86 3.77
N CYS A 159 32.40 -1.68 3.68
CA CYS A 159 32.62 -2.82 4.58
C CYS A 159 34.11 -3.15 4.73
N GLU A 160 34.43 -4.05 5.67
CA GLU A 160 35.82 -4.46 5.89
C GLU A 160 36.37 -5.29 4.72
N ASP A 161 35.54 -6.04 3.99
CA ASP A 161 36.01 -6.89 2.89
C ASP A 161 35.19 -6.62 1.61
N PRO A 162 35.53 -5.55 0.87
CA PRO A 162 34.78 -5.15 -0.32
C PRO A 162 34.86 -6.19 -1.44
N GLU A 163 35.99 -6.89 -1.58
CA GLU A 163 36.16 -7.95 -2.60
C GLU A 163 35.25 -9.14 -2.32
N ARG A 164 35.14 -9.55 -1.05
CA ARG A 164 34.20 -10.60 -0.65
C ARG A 164 32.75 -10.19 -0.88
N ALA A 165 32.39 -8.96 -0.55
CA ALA A 165 31.04 -8.44 -0.79
C ALA A 165 30.73 -8.41 -2.29
N GLU A 166 31.62 -7.84 -3.11
CA GLU A 166 31.46 -7.79 -4.56
C GLU A 166 31.30 -9.19 -5.17
N HIS A 167 32.15 -10.14 -4.77
CA HIS A 167 32.06 -11.53 -5.21
C HIS A 167 30.73 -12.17 -4.82
N PHE A 168 30.28 -11.98 -3.57
CA PHE A 168 29.01 -12.50 -3.08
C PHE A 168 27.82 -12.00 -3.91
N TYR A 169 27.76 -10.69 -4.17
CA TYR A 169 26.67 -10.12 -4.96
C TYR A 169 26.71 -10.60 -6.41
N ALA A 170 27.89 -10.66 -7.02
CA ALA A 170 28.05 -11.17 -8.38
C ALA A 170 27.61 -12.63 -8.53
N LEU A 171 27.93 -13.49 -7.55
CA LEU A 171 27.44 -14.86 -7.50
C LEU A 171 25.92 -14.91 -7.32
N THR A 172 25.39 -14.12 -6.39
CA THR A 172 23.96 -14.10 -6.03
C THR A 172 23.11 -13.75 -7.24
N VAL A 173 23.40 -12.65 -7.93
CA VAL A 173 22.62 -12.19 -9.08
C VAL A 173 23.07 -12.82 -10.41
N GLY A 174 24.23 -13.47 -10.43
CA GLY A 174 24.79 -14.13 -11.62
C GLY A 174 25.55 -13.21 -12.59
N ALA A 175 25.82 -11.96 -12.19
CA ALA A 175 26.59 -10.98 -12.95
C ALA A 175 27.15 -9.88 -12.02
N PRO A 176 28.23 -9.18 -12.40
CA PRO A 176 28.68 -8.00 -11.67
C PRO A 176 27.57 -6.93 -11.58
N LEU A 177 27.43 -6.28 -10.44
CA LEU A 177 26.48 -5.17 -10.26
C LEU A 177 27.03 -3.91 -10.94
N ALA A 178 26.46 -3.51 -12.08
CA ALA A 178 26.96 -2.39 -12.87
C ALA A 178 26.87 -1.03 -12.16
N ARG A 179 25.95 -0.89 -11.20
CA ARG A 179 25.65 0.37 -10.48
C ARG A 179 25.87 0.24 -8.97
N ALA A 180 26.87 -0.54 -8.58
CA ALA A 180 27.29 -0.66 -7.21
C ALA A 180 28.79 -0.37 -7.08
N ALA A 181 29.19 0.21 -5.95
CA ALA A 181 30.58 0.36 -5.58
C ALA A 181 30.83 -0.22 -4.19
N PHE A 182 31.87 -1.04 -4.08
CA PHE A 182 32.30 -1.64 -2.82
C PHE A 182 33.53 -0.89 -2.31
N ARG A 183 33.46 -0.37 -1.09
CA ARG A 183 34.55 0.43 -0.50
C ARG A 183 35.03 -0.18 0.81
N LYS A 184 36.35 -0.15 1.01
CA LYS A 184 36.96 -0.52 2.28
C LYS A 184 36.55 0.48 3.36
N ALA A 185 36.07 0.00 4.48
CA ALA A 185 35.78 0.79 5.68
C ALA A 185 36.07 0.00 6.96
N SER A 186 36.28 0.72 8.07
CA SER A 186 36.49 0.14 9.40
C SER A 186 35.17 -0.30 10.04
N ILE A 187 35.23 -1.32 10.90
CA ILE A 187 34.10 -2.00 11.58
C ILE A 187 33.31 -1.08 12.53
N ALA A 188 33.78 0.15 12.77
CA ALA A 188 33.13 1.12 13.65
C ALA A 188 31.70 1.51 13.23
N THR A 189 31.30 1.20 11.99
CA THR A 189 29.95 1.43 11.48
C THR A 189 29.43 0.14 10.84
N PRO A 190 28.22 -0.32 11.19
CA PRO A 190 27.61 -1.48 10.55
C PRO A 190 27.52 -1.29 9.03
N PRO A 191 27.96 -2.29 8.23
CA PRO A 191 27.84 -2.25 6.78
C PRO A 191 26.38 -2.07 6.36
N ARG A 192 26.16 -1.17 5.40
CA ARG A 192 24.84 -0.90 4.83
C ARG A 192 24.98 -0.34 3.43
N TRP A 193 23.96 -0.55 2.63
CA TRP A 193 23.83 0.09 1.32
C TRP A 193 23.44 1.56 1.48
N GLU A 194 24.18 2.43 0.79
CA GLU A 194 23.89 3.86 0.72
C GLU A 194 23.66 4.26 -0.73
N PRO A 195 22.41 4.60 -1.12
CA PRO A 195 22.15 5.13 -2.44
C PRO A 195 22.86 6.47 -2.64
N VAL A 196 23.32 6.71 -3.86
CA VAL A 196 24.06 7.93 -4.22
C VAL A 196 23.20 8.81 -5.11
N VAL A 197 23.06 10.06 -4.71
CA VAL A 197 22.29 11.10 -5.42
C VAL A 197 23.24 12.17 -5.96
N ALA A 198 23.01 12.58 -7.20
CA ALA A 198 23.74 13.69 -7.81
C ALA A 198 22.95 14.98 -7.64
N VAL A 199 23.59 16.03 -7.11
CA VAL A 199 22.95 17.32 -6.85
C VAL A 199 23.77 18.44 -7.49
N ALA A 200 23.10 19.48 -7.99
CA ALA A 200 23.78 20.62 -8.59
C ALA A 200 24.48 21.50 -7.55
N ASP A 201 23.95 21.57 -6.33
CA ASP A 201 24.45 22.41 -5.24
C ASP A 201 24.62 21.59 -3.94
N PRO A 202 25.75 20.88 -3.77
CA PRO A 202 26.03 20.14 -2.53
C PRO A 202 26.14 21.03 -1.30
N GLU A 203 26.62 22.27 -1.43
CA GLU A 203 26.77 23.21 -0.31
C GLU A 203 25.39 23.66 0.21
N GLY A 204 24.45 23.98 -0.69
CA GLY A 204 23.08 24.27 -0.31
C GLY A 204 22.36 23.06 0.27
N VAL A 205 22.62 21.84 -0.24
CA VAL A 205 22.12 20.60 0.38
C VAL A 205 22.66 20.47 1.82
N ALA A 206 23.93 20.73 2.04
CA ALA A 206 24.53 20.71 3.38
C ALA A 206 23.87 21.73 4.32
N ALA A 207 23.67 22.97 3.85
CA ALA A 207 23.02 24.02 4.62
C ALA A 207 21.58 23.65 5.00
N ARG A 208 20.80 23.12 4.04
CA ARG A 208 19.42 22.67 4.29
C ARG A 208 19.37 21.46 5.23
N ALA A 209 20.28 20.50 5.06
CA ALA A 209 20.36 19.35 5.96
C ALA A 209 20.54 19.80 7.42
N CYS A 210 21.50 20.69 7.68
CA CYS A 210 21.74 21.25 9.00
C CYS A 210 20.52 22.04 9.52
N ALA A 211 19.88 22.86 8.66
CA ALA A 211 18.72 23.66 9.06
C ALA A 211 17.49 22.80 9.43
N HIS A 212 17.38 21.60 8.86
CA HIS A 212 16.29 20.65 9.11
C HIS A 212 16.69 19.50 10.04
N GLY A 213 17.75 19.68 10.86
CA GLY A 213 18.14 18.74 11.92
C GLY A 213 18.86 17.47 11.45
N GLY A 214 19.26 17.41 10.18
CA GLY A 214 20.13 16.37 9.65
C GLY A 214 21.60 16.75 9.71
N GLU A 215 22.45 15.83 9.26
CA GLU A 215 23.90 16.00 9.21
C GLU A 215 24.38 15.89 7.76
N PHE A 216 25.38 16.70 7.40
CA PHE A 216 26.10 16.57 6.14
C PHE A 216 27.59 16.41 6.45
N ILE A 217 28.13 15.23 6.16
CA ILE A 217 29.47 14.82 6.54
C ILE A 217 30.31 14.70 5.26
N PRO A 218 31.24 15.64 5.01
CA PRO A 218 32.15 15.54 3.87
C PRO A 218 32.98 14.25 3.93
N ASP A 219 33.22 13.64 2.77
CA ASP A 219 34.12 12.51 2.61
C ASP A 219 35.26 12.97 1.70
N ALA A 220 36.51 12.93 2.20
CA ALA A 220 37.66 13.38 1.43
C ALA A 220 38.00 12.45 0.25
N GLU A 221 37.54 11.20 0.32
CA GLU A 221 37.84 10.15 -0.64
C GLU A 221 36.62 9.75 -1.49
N GLY A 222 35.53 10.52 -1.44
CA GLY A 222 34.33 10.19 -2.20
C GLY A 222 33.13 11.11 -1.95
N PRO A 223 31.91 10.67 -2.28
CA PRO A 223 30.72 11.49 -2.09
C PRO A 223 30.44 11.72 -0.60
N ALA A 224 30.07 12.96 -0.28
CA ALA A 224 29.69 13.34 1.07
C ALA A 224 28.49 12.53 1.56
N ARG A 225 28.34 12.36 2.87
CA ARG A 225 27.24 11.60 3.45
C ARG A 225 26.20 12.56 4.02
N LEU A 226 24.99 12.49 3.48
CA LEU A 226 23.80 13.10 4.05
C LEU A 226 23.12 12.13 5.00
N ARG A 227 22.76 12.59 6.19
CA ARG A 227 22.06 11.81 7.21
C ARG A 227 20.81 12.55 7.69
N SER A 228 19.66 11.89 7.67
CA SER A 228 18.42 12.43 8.22
C SER A 228 18.44 12.42 9.77
N PRO A 229 17.51 13.12 10.44
CA PRO A 229 17.39 13.09 11.90
C PRO A 229 17.24 11.67 12.48
N GLU A 230 16.51 10.78 11.80
CA GLU A 230 16.37 9.37 12.20
C GLU A 230 17.54 8.48 11.76
N GLY A 231 18.52 9.03 11.03
CA GLY A 231 19.74 8.33 10.66
C GLY A 231 19.72 7.63 9.30
N LEU A 232 18.72 7.89 8.44
CA LEU A 232 18.73 7.43 7.05
C LEU A 232 19.87 8.10 6.30
N THR A 233 20.71 7.33 5.60
CA THR A 233 21.92 7.86 4.96
C THR A 233 21.95 7.71 3.46
N PHE A 234 22.23 8.82 2.79
CA PHE A 234 22.52 8.90 1.36
C PHE A 234 23.92 9.43 1.13
N ARG A 235 24.51 9.07 0.00
CA ARG A 235 25.72 9.74 -0.50
C ARG A 235 25.33 10.83 -1.48
N VAL A 236 25.94 12.00 -1.35
CA VAL A 236 25.68 13.18 -2.17
C VAL A 236 26.96 13.52 -2.93
N GLN A 237 26.83 13.64 -4.25
CA GLN A 237 27.90 14.08 -5.12
C GLN A 237 27.45 15.27 -5.96
N ALA A 238 28.40 16.13 -6.35
CA ALA A 238 28.13 17.19 -7.31
C ALA A 238 27.81 16.59 -8.69
N ALA A 239 26.78 17.12 -9.35
CA ALA A 239 26.62 16.98 -10.80
C ALA A 239 27.79 17.69 -11.50
N HIS A 240 28.24 17.20 -12.66
CA HIS A 240 29.44 17.71 -13.35
C HIS A 240 29.11 18.15 -14.78
N GLY A 241 29.15 19.46 -15.07
CA GLY A 241 29.13 19.99 -16.45
C GLY A 241 28.13 21.13 -16.69
N ALA A 242 27.53 21.20 -17.89
CA ALA A 242 26.46 22.15 -18.27
C ALA A 242 25.19 22.08 -17.37
N GLU A 243 25.19 21.10 -16.47
CA GLU A 243 24.17 20.58 -15.58
C GLU A 243 23.84 21.50 -14.38
N ALA A 244 24.77 22.34 -13.93
CA ALA A 244 24.52 23.24 -12.79
C ALA A 244 23.54 24.38 -13.14
N ALA A 245 23.52 24.81 -14.40
CA ALA A 245 22.68 25.93 -14.85
C ALA A 245 21.21 25.51 -15.08
N GLU A 246 20.97 24.33 -15.64
CA GLU A 246 19.62 23.81 -15.88
C GLU A 246 18.94 23.32 -14.59
N ALA A 247 19.68 22.69 -13.67
CA ALA A 247 19.13 22.28 -12.38
C ALA A 247 18.76 23.48 -11.48
N ALA A 248 19.57 24.55 -11.50
CA ALA A 248 19.24 25.80 -10.79
C ALA A 248 17.96 26.45 -11.37
N GLN A 249 17.83 26.49 -12.71
CA GLN A 249 16.64 27.02 -13.38
C GLN A 249 15.38 26.17 -13.17
N ALA A 250 15.51 24.84 -13.08
CA ALA A 250 14.39 23.93 -12.83
C ALA A 250 13.83 24.06 -11.39
N VAL A 251 14.71 24.24 -10.39
CA VAL A 251 14.30 24.51 -9.00
C VAL A 251 13.61 25.87 -8.88
N GLU A 252 14.16 26.90 -9.52
CA GLU A 252 13.58 28.24 -9.54
C GLU A 252 12.23 28.28 -10.29
N ALA A 253 12.08 27.51 -11.38
CA ALA A 253 10.83 27.34 -12.11
C ALA A 253 9.77 26.55 -11.32
N ALA A 254 10.17 25.52 -10.57
CA ALA A 254 9.28 24.76 -9.70
C ALA A 254 8.75 25.62 -8.54
N GLN A 255 9.63 26.42 -7.92
CA GLN A 255 9.25 27.38 -6.87
C GLN A 255 8.32 28.49 -7.41
N ALA A 256 8.57 29.00 -8.62
CA ALA A 256 7.70 29.98 -9.27
C ALA A 256 6.32 29.39 -9.64
N ALA A 257 6.26 28.14 -10.07
CA ALA A 257 5.01 27.44 -10.39
C ALA A 257 4.14 27.19 -9.16
N GLN A 258 4.75 26.94 -7.99
CA GLN A 258 4.06 26.71 -6.73
C GLN A 258 3.45 28.02 -6.16
N GLY A 259 4.15 29.14 -6.31
CA GLY A 259 3.61 30.48 -6.03
C GLY A 259 2.43 30.85 -6.94
N ALA A 260 2.48 30.47 -8.22
CA ALA A 260 1.42 30.76 -9.19
C ALA A 260 0.17 29.86 -9.06
N ARG A 261 0.29 28.65 -8.50
CA ARG A 261 -0.84 27.76 -8.17
C ARG A 261 -1.64 28.26 -6.97
N SER A 262 -0.95 28.80 -5.96
CA SER A 262 -1.57 29.44 -4.79
C SER A 262 -2.38 30.69 -5.14
N ALA A 263 -1.98 31.42 -6.21
CA ALA A 263 -2.73 32.59 -6.71
C ALA A 263 -3.92 32.24 -7.62
N ARG A 264 -3.91 31.06 -8.26
CA ARG A 264 -4.96 30.64 -9.22
C ARG A 264 -6.15 29.93 -8.57
N SER A 265 -6.00 29.35 -7.37
CA SER A 265 -7.14 28.77 -6.64
C SER A 265 -8.13 29.82 -6.11
N ALA A 266 -7.77 31.11 -6.11
CA ALA A 266 -8.65 32.20 -5.71
C ALA A 266 -9.62 32.68 -6.81
N GLN A 267 -9.56 32.13 -8.03
CA GLN A 267 -10.20 32.76 -9.20
C GLN A 267 -11.03 31.85 -10.11
N SER A 268 -11.18 30.54 -9.83
CA SER A 268 -11.96 29.62 -10.68
C SER A 268 -13.31 29.17 -10.12
N ASP A 269 -13.84 29.86 -9.12
CA ASP A 269 -15.27 29.83 -8.78
C ASP A 269 -16.06 30.61 -9.85
N GLN A 270 -16.23 30.04 -11.04
CA GLN A 270 -17.33 30.35 -11.97
C GLN A 270 -17.29 29.50 -13.25
N ALA A 271 -18.46 28.92 -13.56
CA ALA A 271 -18.92 28.38 -14.86
C ALA A 271 -18.94 26.84 -15.06
N THR A 272 -20.08 26.24 -14.68
CA THR A 272 -21.05 25.44 -15.51
C THR A 272 -20.55 24.83 -16.84
N GLY A 273 -20.90 23.62 -17.30
CA GLY A 273 -22.05 22.72 -17.06
C GLY A 273 -22.55 22.13 -18.41
N ALA A 274 -23.17 20.93 -18.36
CA ALA A 274 -24.11 20.31 -19.35
C ALA A 274 -23.65 19.23 -20.37
N ALA A 275 -23.87 17.96 -19.99
CA ALA A 275 -24.79 16.92 -20.53
C ALA A 275 -24.99 16.61 -22.04
N ARG A 276 -25.03 15.29 -22.34
CA ARG A 276 -25.93 14.47 -23.24
C ARG A 276 -25.15 13.21 -23.73
N GLY A 277 -25.65 11.99 -23.93
CA GLY A 277 -26.95 11.32 -23.83
C GLY A 277 -26.87 9.92 -24.49
N THR A 278 -27.27 8.87 -23.75
CA THR A 278 -28.07 7.65 -24.12
C THR A 278 -27.79 6.81 -25.39
N GLN A 279 -27.56 5.49 -25.23
CA GLN A 279 -28.50 4.37 -25.56
C GLN A 279 -27.85 2.97 -25.57
N ALA A 280 -28.63 1.97 -25.17
CA ALA A 280 -28.26 0.57 -24.93
C ALA A 280 -29.10 -0.42 -25.77
N ALA A 281 -28.66 -1.70 -25.82
CA ALA A 281 -29.41 -2.99 -25.81
C ALA A 281 -28.79 -4.07 -26.75
N PRO A 282 -29.14 -5.39 -26.65
CA PRO A 282 -29.16 -6.29 -25.48
C PRO A 282 -28.66 -7.76 -25.74
N ALA A 283 -28.58 -8.55 -24.65
CA ALA A 283 -28.75 -10.03 -24.47
C ALA A 283 -27.79 -11.04 -25.20
N THR A 284 -27.32 -12.14 -24.58
CA THR A 284 -28.13 -13.31 -24.16
C THR A 284 -27.33 -14.28 -23.26
N ARG A 285 -28.05 -14.92 -22.31
CA ARG A 285 -27.67 -15.99 -21.36
C ARG A 285 -27.25 -17.32 -22.01
N THR A 286 -26.37 -18.04 -21.33
CA THR A 286 -26.49 -19.51 -21.17
C THR A 286 -25.99 -19.97 -19.81
N ALA A 287 -26.80 -20.78 -19.14
CA ALA A 287 -26.57 -21.34 -17.81
C ALA A 287 -25.75 -22.64 -17.88
N SER A 288 -25.01 -22.96 -16.81
CA SER A 288 -24.60 -24.35 -16.54
C SER A 288 -24.37 -24.61 -15.04
N ALA A 289 -25.19 -25.54 -14.54
CA ALA A 289 -25.07 -26.47 -13.41
C ALA A 289 -24.28 -26.05 -12.15
N ALA A 290 -25.04 -25.91 -11.06
CA ALA A 290 -24.58 -25.75 -9.69
C ALA A 290 -23.67 -26.91 -9.24
N ARG A 291 -22.39 -26.58 -9.01
CA ARG A 291 -21.56 -27.29 -8.04
C ARG A 291 -21.90 -26.68 -6.68
N THR A 292 -22.32 -27.50 -5.72
CA THR A 292 -22.60 -27.06 -4.35
C THR A 292 -21.35 -26.42 -3.74
N SER A 293 -21.30 -25.09 -3.73
CA SER A 293 -20.25 -24.33 -3.05
C SER A 293 -20.31 -24.59 -1.54
N PRO A 294 -19.15 -24.77 -0.87
CA PRO A 294 -19.10 -24.99 0.57
C PRO A 294 -19.75 -23.81 1.31
N VAL A 295 -20.55 -24.10 2.33
CA VAL A 295 -21.28 -23.07 3.11
C VAL A 295 -20.44 -22.66 4.29
N PHE A 296 -20.29 -21.36 4.51
CA PHE A 296 -19.53 -20.83 5.65
C PHE A 296 -20.36 -20.74 6.92
N LEU A 297 -21.60 -20.25 6.79
CA LEU A 297 -22.53 -20.05 7.89
C LEU A 297 -23.97 -20.18 7.40
N GLU A 298 -24.82 -20.85 8.18
CA GLU A 298 -26.27 -20.84 7.99
C GLU A 298 -26.95 -20.31 9.24
N THR A 299 -28.10 -19.69 9.01
CA THR A 299 -29.05 -19.26 10.03
C THR A 299 -30.44 -19.79 9.64
N ASP A 300 -31.49 -19.36 10.34
CA ASP A 300 -32.86 -19.74 10.01
C ASP A 300 -33.23 -19.31 8.59
N ARG A 301 -32.79 -18.12 8.15
CA ARG A 301 -33.18 -17.55 6.86
C ARG A 301 -32.04 -17.26 5.90
N LEU A 302 -30.80 -17.14 6.39
CA LEU A 302 -29.63 -16.81 5.58
C LEU A 302 -28.69 -17.99 5.36
N ARG A 303 -28.11 -18.04 4.17
CA ARG A 303 -26.93 -18.83 3.84
C ARG A 303 -25.80 -17.88 3.44
N LEU A 304 -24.67 -17.97 4.12
CA LEU A 304 -23.44 -17.26 3.75
C LEU A 304 -22.49 -18.22 3.04
N ARG A 305 -22.14 -17.90 1.79
CA ARG A 305 -21.29 -18.73 0.94
C ARG A 305 -20.13 -17.93 0.35
N PRO A 306 -19.02 -18.59 -0.06
CA PRO A 306 -17.96 -17.94 -0.80
C PRO A 306 -18.49 -17.22 -2.03
N PHE A 307 -17.90 -16.06 -2.33
CA PHE A 307 -18.05 -15.42 -3.61
C PHE A 307 -17.46 -16.25 -4.74
N THR A 308 -17.99 -16.04 -5.94
CA THR A 308 -17.51 -16.60 -7.19
C THR A 308 -17.48 -15.51 -8.27
N ALA A 309 -16.76 -15.77 -9.36
CA ALA A 309 -16.78 -14.89 -10.54
C ALA A 309 -18.21 -14.60 -11.06
N ALA A 310 -19.16 -15.52 -10.83
CA ALA A 310 -20.55 -15.40 -11.28
C ALA A 310 -21.37 -14.36 -10.48
N ASP A 311 -20.86 -13.89 -9.34
CA ASP A 311 -21.56 -12.92 -8.49
C ASP A 311 -21.36 -11.46 -8.96
N ALA A 312 -20.49 -11.22 -9.96
CA ALA A 312 -20.20 -9.87 -10.48
C ALA A 312 -21.46 -9.08 -10.88
N PRO A 313 -22.48 -9.66 -11.56
CA PRO A 313 -23.70 -8.92 -11.90
C PRO A 313 -24.53 -8.54 -10.66
N HIS A 314 -24.51 -9.36 -9.61
CA HIS A 314 -25.20 -9.07 -8.36
C HIS A 314 -24.53 -7.94 -7.58
N LEU A 315 -23.20 -7.94 -7.53
CA LEU A 315 -22.40 -6.86 -6.95
C LEU A 315 -22.57 -5.56 -7.72
N LEU A 316 -22.59 -5.60 -9.05
CA LEU A 316 -22.83 -4.43 -9.88
C LEU A 316 -24.20 -3.81 -9.61
N ALA A 317 -25.25 -4.63 -9.46
CA ALA A 317 -26.58 -4.14 -9.13
C ALA A 317 -26.65 -3.55 -7.72
N LEU A 318 -26.00 -4.18 -6.75
CA LEU A 318 -25.94 -3.72 -5.36
C LEU A 318 -25.22 -2.37 -5.25
N ASP A 319 -24.06 -2.23 -5.90
CA ASP A 319 -23.20 -1.04 -5.80
C ASP A 319 -23.65 0.11 -6.74
N ASN A 320 -24.66 -0.13 -7.58
CA ASN A 320 -25.33 0.91 -8.35
C ASN A 320 -26.70 1.30 -7.79
N ASP A 321 -27.13 0.75 -6.65
CA ASP A 321 -28.29 1.28 -5.92
C ASP A 321 -27.84 2.50 -5.11
N PRO A 322 -28.28 3.72 -5.45
CA PRO A 322 -27.80 4.95 -4.81
C PRO A 322 -28.14 5.03 -3.33
N GLU A 323 -29.22 4.37 -2.88
CA GLU A 323 -29.54 4.33 -1.44
C GLU A 323 -28.60 3.38 -0.69
N VAL A 324 -28.21 2.26 -1.31
CA VAL A 324 -27.26 1.31 -0.71
C VAL A 324 -25.88 1.96 -0.55
N MET A 325 -25.47 2.75 -1.54
CA MET A 325 -24.14 3.36 -1.57
C MET A 325 -24.10 4.80 -1.02
N ARG A 326 -25.23 5.33 -0.53
CA ARG A 326 -25.36 6.69 0.01
C ARG A 326 -24.28 7.04 1.03
N TYR A 327 -24.05 6.18 2.00
CA TYR A 327 -23.06 6.38 3.08
C TYR A 327 -21.68 5.79 2.78
N ILE A 328 -21.41 5.42 1.52
CA ILE A 328 -20.13 4.83 1.09
C ILE A 328 -19.43 5.76 0.10
N ASN A 329 -20.12 6.10 -1.00
CA ASN A 329 -19.58 6.96 -2.06
C ASN A 329 -20.59 8.03 -2.49
N GLY A 330 -21.59 8.35 -1.65
CA GLY A 330 -22.64 9.30 -1.98
C GLY A 330 -23.64 8.79 -3.02
N GLY A 331 -23.72 7.48 -3.25
CA GLY A 331 -24.61 6.89 -4.25
C GLY A 331 -24.10 7.02 -5.69
N ARG A 332 -22.80 7.29 -5.88
CA ARG A 332 -22.20 7.37 -7.22
C ARG A 332 -22.17 5.98 -7.87
N PRO A 333 -22.63 5.86 -9.13
CA PRO A 333 -22.62 4.58 -9.83
C PRO A 333 -21.20 4.11 -10.11
N VAL A 334 -21.00 2.79 -10.08
CA VAL A 334 -19.73 2.13 -10.36
C VAL A 334 -19.82 1.31 -11.65
N SER A 335 -18.69 1.16 -12.34
CA SER A 335 -18.66 0.42 -13.61
C SER A 335 -18.60 -1.10 -13.41
N GLY A 336 -19.05 -1.85 -14.41
CA GLY A 336 -18.88 -3.32 -14.43
C GLY A 336 -17.41 -3.78 -14.51
N GLU A 337 -16.50 -2.89 -14.90
CA GLU A 337 -15.06 -3.11 -14.88
C GLU A 337 -14.52 -2.97 -13.47
N GLU A 338 -14.89 -1.90 -12.77
CA GLU A 338 -14.54 -1.66 -11.36
C GLU A 338 -14.99 -2.81 -10.44
N ILE A 339 -16.18 -3.37 -10.68
CA ILE A 339 -16.64 -4.55 -9.94
C ILE A 339 -15.74 -5.76 -10.20
N ARG A 340 -15.36 -6.02 -11.46
CA ARG A 340 -14.58 -7.21 -11.84
C ARG A 340 -13.11 -7.11 -11.46
N GLU A 341 -12.55 -5.91 -11.50
CA GLU A 341 -11.10 -5.68 -11.37
C GLU A 341 -10.70 -5.21 -9.96
N ARG A 342 -11.63 -4.63 -9.18
CA ARG A 342 -11.35 -4.15 -7.83
C ARG A 342 -12.20 -4.83 -6.77
N THR A 343 -13.53 -4.75 -6.90
CA THR A 343 -14.45 -5.19 -5.83
C THR A 343 -14.45 -6.70 -5.65
N LEU A 344 -14.60 -7.47 -6.74
CA LEU A 344 -14.68 -8.91 -6.68
C LEU A 344 -13.37 -9.58 -6.27
N PRO A 345 -12.18 -9.17 -6.76
CA PRO A 345 -10.91 -9.67 -6.25
C PRO A 345 -10.74 -9.46 -4.75
N ARG A 346 -11.11 -8.28 -4.22
CA ARG A 346 -11.11 -8.02 -2.77
C ARG A 346 -12.02 -8.98 -2.01
N LEU A 347 -13.24 -9.23 -2.50
CA LEU A 347 -14.20 -10.15 -1.88
C LEU A 347 -13.78 -11.63 -1.97
N LEU A 348 -12.83 -11.96 -2.84
CA LEU A 348 -12.29 -13.31 -3.03
C LEU A 348 -11.00 -13.57 -2.26
N HIS A 349 -10.42 -12.55 -1.61
CA HIS A 349 -9.18 -12.64 -0.83
C HIS A 349 -9.33 -13.63 0.33
N ASP A 350 -8.35 -14.51 0.51
CA ASP A 350 -8.28 -15.42 1.67
C ASP A 350 -7.38 -14.77 2.75
N HIS A 351 -7.86 -14.65 3.99
CA HIS A 351 -7.11 -14.13 5.14
C HIS A 351 -6.43 -15.29 5.89
N PRO A 352 -5.09 -15.46 5.80
CA PRO A 352 -4.42 -16.64 6.33
C PRO A 352 -4.53 -16.80 7.86
N CYS A 353 -4.56 -15.70 8.63
CA CYS A 353 -4.62 -15.75 10.09
C CYS A 353 -5.95 -16.30 10.63
N THR A 354 -7.06 -16.12 9.89
CA THR A 354 -8.36 -16.71 10.25
C THR A 354 -8.67 -17.97 9.44
N GLY A 355 -7.93 -18.22 8.35
CA GLY A 355 -8.18 -19.31 7.41
C GLY A 355 -9.49 -19.13 6.62
N THR A 356 -9.96 -17.88 6.46
CA THR A 356 -11.27 -17.58 5.84
C THR A 356 -11.20 -16.41 4.85
N ARG A 357 -12.22 -16.28 3.99
CA ARG A 357 -12.29 -15.22 2.96
C ARG A 357 -12.63 -13.81 3.45
N GLY A 358 -12.98 -13.66 4.72
CA GLY A 358 -13.43 -12.38 5.27
C GLY A 358 -14.80 -11.91 4.78
N PHE A 359 -15.16 -12.18 3.52
CA PHE A 359 -16.41 -11.75 2.88
C PHE A 359 -17.24 -12.92 2.37
N TRP A 360 -18.56 -12.80 2.52
CA TRP A 360 -19.50 -13.86 2.17
C TRP A 360 -20.73 -13.32 1.46
N ALA A 361 -21.07 -13.92 0.33
CA ALA A 361 -22.33 -13.67 -0.36
C ALA A 361 -23.49 -14.21 0.49
N ALA A 362 -24.48 -13.36 0.74
CA ALA A 362 -25.66 -13.68 1.53
C ALA A 362 -26.82 -14.05 0.62
N GLU A 363 -27.40 -15.22 0.83
CA GLU A 363 -28.57 -15.69 0.10
C GLU A 363 -29.72 -15.98 1.05
N GLU A 364 -30.95 -15.72 0.60
CA GLU A 364 -32.14 -16.21 1.29
C GLU A 364 -32.24 -17.72 1.09
N LYS A 365 -32.17 -18.48 2.19
CA LYS A 365 -32.12 -19.95 2.18
C LYS A 365 -33.31 -20.59 1.46
N ALA A 366 -34.49 -19.99 1.55
CA ALA A 366 -35.72 -20.52 0.95
C ALA A 366 -35.76 -20.36 -0.59
N THR A 367 -35.14 -19.31 -1.13
CA THR A 367 -35.30 -18.92 -2.55
C THR A 367 -34.00 -18.93 -3.34
N GLY A 368 -32.85 -18.94 -2.67
CA GLY A 368 -31.54 -18.72 -3.29
C GLY A 368 -31.32 -17.28 -3.75
N THR A 369 -32.19 -16.34 -3.37
CA THR A 369 -32.06 -14.94 -3.80
C THR A 369 -30.85 -14.30 -3.15
N PHE A 370 -29.98 -13.69 -3.95
CA PHE A 370 -28.88 -12.88 -3.45
C PHE A 370 -29.42 -11.65 -2.71
N LEU A 371 -29.08 -11.53 -1.43
CA LEU A 371 -29.53 -10.45 -0.55
C LEU A 371 -28.48 -9.36 -0.38
N GLY A 372 -27.22 -9.62 -0.71
CA GLY A 372 -26.08 -8.76 -0.44
C GLY A 372 -24.90 -9.56 0.09
N TRP A 373 -24.11 -8.96 0.97
CA TRP A 373 -22.96 -9.61 1.57
C TRP A 373 -22.74 -9.22 3.03
N PHE A 374 -22.02 -10.09 3.73
CA PHE A 374 -21.49 -9.84 5.06
C PHE A 374 -19.97 -9.99 5.07
N GLU A 375 -19.35 -9.29 6.00
CA GLU A 375 -17.93 -9.26 6.24
C GLU A 375 -17.68 -9.61 7.71
N LEU A 376 -16.73 -10.48 7.93
CA LEU A 376 -16.09 -10.73 9.21
C LEU A 376 -14.63 -11.03 8.91
N ARG A 377 -13.81 -9.99 8.84
CA ARG A 377 -12.39 -10.10 8.50
C ARG A 377 -11.51 -9.45 9.55
N PRO A 378 -10.26 -9.89 9.71
CA PRO A 378 -9.33 -9.13 10.52
C PRO A 378 -9.00 -7.79 9.84
N PRO A 379 -8.92 -6.66 10.57
CA PRO A 379 -8.43 -5.39 10.03
C PRO A 379 -7.00 -5.50 9.47
N ALA A 380 -6.21 -6.43 10.02
CA ALA A 380 -4.86 -6.74 9.55
C ALA A 380 -4.67 -8.25 9.41
N ASP A 381 -4.08 -8.72 8.31
CA ASP A 381 -3.97 -10.13 7.93
C ASP A 381 -3.14 -11.04 8.88
N HIS A 382 -2.64 -10.50 9.99
CA HIS A 382 -1.83 -11.21 10.98
C HIS A 382 -2.46 -11.28 12.37
N ASP A 383 -3.55 -10.55 12.65
CA ASP A 383 -4.19 -10.55 13.96
C ASP A 383 -5.60 -11.18 13.88
N PRO A 384 -5.77 -12.45 14.31
CA PRO A 384 -7.07 -13.09 14.35
C PRO A 384 -7.90 -12.68 15.57
N ALA A 385 -7.31 -12.01 16.56
CA ALA A 385 -8.00 -11.65 17.80
C ALA A 385 -8.98 -10.49 17.60
N VAL A 386 -8.75 -9.62 16.60
CA VAL A 386 -9.64 -8.51 16.26
C VAL A 386 -10.24 -8.73 14.87
N VAL A 387 -11.56 -8.70 14.77
CA VAL A 387 -12.28 -8.80 13.50
C VAL A 387 -13.26 -7.65 13.31
N GLU A 388 -13.35 -7.14 12.09
CA GLU A 388 -14.29 -6.13 11.64
C GLU A 388 -15.54 -6.80 11.06
N LEU A 389 -16.70 -6.40 11.57
CA LEU A 389 -18.02 -6.81 11.09
C LEU A 389 -18.58 -5.76 10.13
N GLY A 390 -18.87 -6.18 8.91
CA GLY A 390 -19.50 -5.35 7.88
C GLY A 390 -20.68 -6.06 7.21
N TYR A 391 -21.54 -5.29 6.56
CA TYR A 391 -22.61 -5.83 5.72
C TYR A 391 -23.13 -4.79 4.73
N ARG A 392 -23.52 -5.26 3.54
CA ARG A 392 -24.22 -4.47 2.54
C ARG A 392 -25.35 -5.30 1.96
N LEU A 393 -26.59 -4.87 2.17
CA LEU A 393 -27.77 -5.59 1.70
C LEU A 393 -28.54 -4.79 0.66
N ASN A 394 -29.14 -5.49 -0.28
CA ASN A 394 -30.08 -4.93 -1.24
C ASN A 394 -31.21 -4.19 -0.52
N ARG A 395 -31.63 -3.06 -1.07
CA ARG A 395 -32.72 -2.24 -0.51
C ARG A 395 -34.00 -3.03 -0.26
N ALA A 396 -34.36 -3.96 -1.16
CA ALA A 396 -35.53 -4.82 -1.02
C ALA A 396 -35.50 -5.75 0.21
N SER A 397 -34.32 -5.94 0.80
CA SER A 397 -34.09 -6.79 1.97
C SER A 397 -34.10 -6.01 3.28
N TRP A 398 -34.13 -4.67 3.24
CA TRP A 398 -34.09 -3.81 4.42
C TRP A 398 -35.38 -3.92 5.26
N GLY A 399 -35.27 -3.65 6.56
CA GLY A 399 -36.40 -3.72 7.49
C GLY A 399 -36.88 -5.13 7.85
N ARG A 400 -36.30 -6.18 7.25
CA ARG A 400 -36.68 -7.60 7.47
C ARG A 400 -35.82 -8.32 8.51
N GLY A 401 -34.85 -7.63 9.10
CA GLY A 401 -33.97 -8.13 10.15
C GLY A 401 -32.79 -8.99 9.69
N TYR A 402 -32.56 -9.16 8.38
CA TYR A 402 -31.45 -9.97 7.86
C TYR A 402 -30.08 -9.48 8.33
N ALA A 403 -29.84 -8.16 8.34
CA ALA A 403 -28.56 -7.61 8.78
C ALA A 403 -28.24 -8.00 10.24
N THR A 404 -29.21 -7.85 11.15
CA THR A 404 -29.06 -8.24 12.55
C THR A 404 -28.88 -9.76 12.72
N GLU A 405 -29.62 -10.57 11.98
CA GLU A 405 -29.50 -12.03 12.01
C GLU A 405 -28.11 -12.49 11.57
N GLY A 406 -27.63 -12.01 10.42
CA GLY A 406 -26.30 -12.34 9.91
C GLY A 406 -25.18 -11.83 10.82
N ALA A 407 -25.30 -10.59 11.32
CA ALA A 407 -24.34 -10.01 12.26
C ALA A 407 -24.20 -10.85 13.54
N ARG A 408 -25.30 -11.21 14.20
CA ARG A 408 -25.27 -12.03 15.42
C ARG A 408 -24.66 -13.40 15.18
N ALA A 409 -24.96 -14.01 14.03
CA ALA A 409 -24.44 -15.31 13.68
C ALA A 409 -22.93 -15.26 13.39
N LEU A 410 -22.45 -14.21 12.73
CA LEU A 410 -21.02 -13.98 12.48
C LEU A 410 -20.26 -13.68 13.78
N ILE A 411 -20.79 -12.83 14.66
CA ILE A 411 -20.21 -12.56 15.99
C ILE A 411 -20.03 -13.86 16.76
N ARG A 412 -21.09 -14.68 16.84
CA ARG A 412 -21.04 -16.00 17.48
C ARG A 412 -19.91 -16.85 16.88
N LYS A 413 -19.89 -16.98 15.55
CA LYS A 413 -18.86 -17.76 14.84
C LYS A 413 -17.45 -17.22 15.09
N GLY A 414 -17.29 -15.90 15.15
CA GLY A 414 -16.04 -15.22 15.50
C GLY A 414 -15.50 -15.67 16.85
N PHE A 415 -16.33 -15.58 17.89
CA PHE A 415 -15.93 -15.93 19.26
C PHE A 415 -15.82 -17.45 19.52
N THR A 416 -16.59 -18.29 18.81
CA THR A 416 -16.57 -19.75 19.02
C THR A 416 -15.56 -20.48 18.16
N ASP A 417 -15.53 -20.18 16.85
CA ASP A 417 -14.84 -21.01 15.85
C ASP A 417 -13.56 -20.37 15.34
N LEU A 418 -13.52 -19.03 15.25
CA LEU A 418 -12.44 -18.30 14.59
C LEU A 418 -11.41 -17.70 15.56
N GLY A 419 -11.62 -17.87 16.88
CA GLY A 419 -10.66 -17.42 17.90
C GLY A 419 -10.62 -15.91 18.11
N ALA A 420 -11.61 -15.16 17.63
CA ALA A 420 -11.67 -13.73 17.88
C ALA A 420 -11.84 -13.45 19.39
N GLU A 421 -11.22 -12.37 19.85
CA GLU A 421 -11.35 -11.82 21.20
C GLU A 421 -12.16 -10.51 21.19
N ARG A 422 -12.20 -9.83 20.04
CA ARG A 422 -12.89 -8.55 19.86
C ARG A 422 -13.48 -8.42 18.46
N VAL A 423 -14.74 -7.98 18.39
CA VAL A 423 -15.43 -7.61 17.14
C VAL A 423 -15.64 -6.10 17.12
N THR A 424 -15.19 -5.43 16.06
CA THR A 424 -15.42 -4.00 15.82
C THR A 424 -16.33 -3.79 14.62
N ALA A 425 -17.03 -2.67 14.57
CA ALA A 425 -17.78 -2.23 13.41
C ALA A 425 -17.90 -0.70 13.41
N ASN A 426 -17.81 -0.08 12.25
CA ASN A 426 -17.92 1.37 12.11
C ASN A 426 -18.92 1.76 11.02
N THR A 427 -19.43 2.99 11.13
CA THR A 427 -20.32 3.60 10.13
C THR A 427 -20.40 5.10 10.36
N MET A 428 -20.79 5.86 9.32
CA MET A 428 -21.02 7.30 9.45
C MET A 428 -21.97 7.61 10.61
N ALA A 429 -21.68 8.64 11.38
CA ALA A 429 -22.47 9.02 12.55
C ALA A 429 -23.97 9.23 12.22
N VAL A 430 -24.25 9.74 11.01
CA VAL A 430 -25.60 9.96 10.48
C VAL A 430 -26.35 8.67 10.07
N ASN A 431 -25.65 7.53 9.91
CA ASN A 431 -26.26 6.27 9.48
C ASN A 431 -26.97 5.55 10.65
N ALA A 432 -28.12 6.10 11.05
CA ALA A 432 -28.94 5.57 12.14
C ALA A 432 -29.46 4.13 11.91
N ALA A 433 -29.52 3.66 10.65
CA ALA A 433 -29.94 2.30 10.34
C ALA A 433 -28.85 1.27 10.74
N SER A 434 -27.60 1.51 10.32
CA SER A 434 -26.46 0.65 10.66
C SER A 434 -26.19 0.64 12.16
N ARG A 435 -26.21 1.81 12.81
CA ARG A 435 -26.07 1.94 14.27
C ARG A 435 -27.05 1.05 15.03
N ARG A 436 -28.33 1.09 14.66
CA ARG A 436 -29.37 0.23 15.26
C ARG A 436 -29.14 -1.26 15.02
N VAL A 437 -28.52 -1.65 13.92
CA VAL A 437 -28.18 -3.05 13.67
C VAL A 437 -27.02 -3.49 14.56
N MET A 438 -25.97 -2.66 14.70
CA MET A 438 -24.83 -2.94 15.58
C MET A 438 -25.27 -3.08 17.04
N GLU A 439 -26.09 -2.15 17.54
CA GLU A 439 -26.69 -2.20 18.88
C GLU A 439 -27.51 -3.48 19.07
N LYS A 440 -28.38 -3.83 18.11
CA LYS A 440 -29.17 -5.08 18.19
C LYS A 440 -28.30 -6.33 18.08
N ALA A 441 -27.17 -6.26 17.40
CA ALA A 441 -26.23 -7.37 17.31
C ALA A 441 -25.41 -7.56 18.60
N GLY A 442 -25.51 -6.61 19.54
CA GLY A 442 -24.88 -6.67 20.86
C GLY A 442 -23.62 -5.81 20.99
N LEU A 443 -23.23 -5.06 19.95
CA LEU A 443 -22.08 -4.16 20.05
C LEU A 443 -22.46 -2.89 20.82
N THR A 444 -21.50 -2.38 21.58
CA THR A 444 -21.62 -1.14 22.35
C THR A 444 -20.86 -0.02 21.66
N PHE A 445 -21.33 1.22 21.84
CA PHE A 445 -20.66 2.39 21.29
C PHE A 445 -19.29 2.57 21.96
N LEU A 446 -18.22 2.65 21.15
CA LEU A 446 -16.85 2.84 21.63
C LEU A 446 -16.44 4.31 21.56
N ARG A 447 -16.52 4.91 20.37
CA ARG A 447 -16.09 6.31 20.14
C ARG A 447 -16.71 6.90 18.88
N ALA A 448 -16.71 8.22 18.83
CA ALA A 448 -16.90 8.97 17.59
C ALA A 448 -15.56 9.55 17.14
N TYR A 449 -15.32 9.63 15.84
CA TYR A 449 -14.08 10.17 15.28
C TYR A 449 -14.33 10.83 13.93
N THR A 450 -13.44 11.73 13.52
CA THR A 450 -13.44 12.32 12.18
C THR A 450 -12.21 11.81 11.45
N ASP A 451 -12.37 11.46 10.18
CA ASP A 451 -11.28 11.01 9.32
C ASP A 451 -11.30 11.84 8.03
N GLU A 452 -10.13 12.08 7.44
CA GLU A 452 -10.01 12.85 6.19
C GLU A 452 -10.28 11.92 5.01
N TRP A 453 -11.54 11.91 4.55
CA TRP A 453 -11.94 11.19 3.35
C TRP A 453 -11.77 12.06 2.10
N PRO A 454 -11.24 11.52 0.98
CA PRO A 454 -10.99 12.29 -0.24
C PRO A 454 -12.27 12.84 -0.89
N ASP A 455 -13.42 12.21 -0.61
CA ASP A 455 -14.73 12.65 -1.09
C ASP A 455 -15.64 13.02 0.08
N ALA A 456 -15.98 14.30 0.21
CA ALA A 456 -17.03 14.74 1.12
C ALA A 456 -18.40 14.26 0.61
N ILE A 457 -19.07 13.43 1.41
CA ILE A 457 -20.42 12.93 1.12
C ILE A 457 -21.37 13.47 2.19
N GLU A 458 -22.65 13.67 1.83
CA GLU A 458 -23.64 14.26 2.74
C GLU A 458 -23.66 13.53 4.11
N GLY A 459 -23.37 14.27 5.17
CA GLY A 459 -23.32 13.78 6.54
C GLY A 459 -21.93 13.37 7.04
N SER A 460 -20.88 13.39 6.20
CA SER A 460 -19.50 13.09 6.62
C SER A 460 -18.93 14.15 7.57
N GLU A 461 -19.49 15.36 7.58
CA GLU A 461 -19.18 16.42 8.54
C GLU A 461 -19.49 16.05 10.00
N HIS A 462 -20.33 15.02 10.22
CA HIS A 462 -20.64 14.49 11.53
C HIS A 462 -19.68 13.37 11.97
N GLY A 463 -18.74 12.99 11.10
CA GLY A 463 -17.75 11.94 11.34
C GLY A 463 -18.32 10.53 11.32
N GLU A 464 -17.54 9.63 11.90
CA GLU A 464 -17.77 8.19 12.02
C GLU A 464 -18.04 7.80 13.47
N VAL A 465 -18.72 6.68 13.66
CA VAL A 465 -18.90 6.05 14.97
C VAL A 465 -18.41 4.61 14.92
N GLU A 466 -17.66 4.22 15.93
CA GLU A 466 -17.13 2.87 16.11
C GLU A 466 -17.86 2.18 17.26
N TYR A 467 -18.18 0.90 17.06
CA TYR A 467 -18.81 0.02 18.02
C TYR A 467 -17.92 -1.20 18.25
N VAL A 468 -18.00 -1.77 19.45
CA VAL A 468 -17.17 -2.90 19.87
C VAL A 468 -17.97 -3.91 20.67
N LEU A 469 -17.57 -5.17 20.58
CA LEU A 469 -17.97 -6.23 21.49
C LEU A 469 -16.77 -7.12 21.76
N THR A 470 -16.45 -7.35 23.03
CA THR A 470 -15.41 -8.30 23.43
C THR A 470 -16.00 -9.67 23.73
N ARG A 471 -15.15 -10.70 23.67
CA ARG A 471 -15.53 -12.08 24.00
C ARG A 471 -16.01 -12.22 25.45
N GLU A 472 -15.41 -11.46 26.37
CA GLU A 472 -15.80 -11.40 27.79
C GLU A 472 -17.22 -10.86 27.94
N GLU A 473 -17.50 -9.67 27.39
CA GLU A 473 -18.84 -9.06 27.41
C GLU A 473 -19.90 -9.92 26.72
N TRP A 474 -19.52 -10.64 25.66
CA TRP A 474 -20.42 -11.57 24.97
C TRP A 474 -20.77 -12.79 25.83
N GLY A 475 -19.83 -13.30 26.64
CA GLY A 475 -20.03 -14.43 27.54
C GLY A 475 -20.92 -14.10 28.76
N ASP A 476 -20.92 -12.85 29.20
CA ASP A 476 -21.73 -12.36 30.33
C ASP A 476 -23.18 -11.97 29.94
N CYS A 477 -23.51 -12.03 28.65
CA CYS A 477 -24.84 -11.72 28.15
C CYS A 477 -25.77 -12.94 28.32
N PRO A 478 -26.89 -12.85 29.08
CA PRO A 478 -27.80 -13.98 29.25
C PRO A 478 -28.41 -14.39 27.90
N ALA A 479 -28.36 -15.71 27.64
CA ALA A 479 -28.73 -16.37 26.38
C ALA A 479 -30.15 -16.09 25.87
#